data_AF-A0A7W0PX23-F1
#
_entry.id   AF-A0A7W0PX23-F1
#
_cell.length_a   1.000
_cell.length_b   1.000
_cell.length_c   1.000
_cell.angle_alpha   90.00
_cell.angle_beta   90.00
_cell.angle_gamma   90.00
#
_symmetry.space_group_name_H-M   'P 1'
#
loop_
_entity.id
_entity.type
_entity.pdbx_description
1 polymer ?
#
loop_
_entity_poly.entity_id
_entity_poly.type
_entity_poly.pdbx_seq_one_letter_code
_entity_poly.pdbx_strand_id
1 'polypeptide(L)'
;MDWKFTVVGLLTGLLVGMTGMGGGSLMTPILVFLFGIPPTTAIGTDIAHGAAFKTVGAVQHRRMGNVRARLAGWMLIGSAPTSLLGVWSAVQITDRYGDGVEDVMAKVLGAALLFGTAGLIAKSLIQTK
;
A
#
# COMPACT_ATOMS: atom_id res chain seq x y z
N MET A 1 -8.07 22.31 -13.20
CA MET A 1 -7.27 21.07 -13.27
C MET A 1 -5.82 21.46 -13.10
N ASP A 2 -5.33 21.42 -11.86
CA ASP A 2 -4.02 21.96 -11.52
C ASP A 2 -2.91 21.05 -12.03
N TRP A 3 -2.04 21.60 -12.89
CA TRP A 3 -0.82 20.95 -13.42
C TRP A 3 0.04 20.25 -12.35
N LYS A 4 -0.08 20.70 -11.10
CA LYS A 4 0.52 20.13 -9.89
C LYS A 4 0.15 18.65 -9.70
N PHE A 5 -1.12 18.27 -9.91
CA PHE A 5 -1.56 16.87 -9.77
C PHE A 5 -0.92 15.95 -10.81
N THR A 6 -0.78 16.43 -12.05
CA THR A 6 -0.15 15.67 -13.13
C THR A 6 1.34 15.45 -12.88
N VAL A 7 2.07 16.49 -12.46
CA VAL A 7 3.51 16.38 -12.17
C VAL A 7 3.76 15.48 -10.96
N VAL A 8 2.97 15.64 -9.90
CA VAL A 8 3.10 14.79 -8.71
C VAL A 8 2.73 13.36 -9.04
N GLY A 9 1.64 13.11 -9.77
CA GLY A 9 1.24 11.77 -10.21
C GLY A 9 2.27 11.09 -11.11
N LEU A 10 2.93 11.84 -12.00
CA LEU A 10 4.01 11.32 -12.84
C LEU A 10 5.24 10.94 -12.01
N LEU A 11 5.68 11.82 -11.11
CA LEU A 11 6.85 11.57 -10.26
C LEU A 11 6.60 10.43 -9.27
N THR A 12 5.44 10.39 -8.62
CA THR A 12 5.10 9.30 -7.70
C THR A 12 4.96 7.98 -8.44
N GLY A 13 4.32 7.97 -9.61
CA GLY A 13 4.24 6.77 -10.47
C GLY A 13 5.62 6.25 -10.88
N LEU A 14 6.53 7.15 -11.26
CA LEU A 14 7.91 6.79 -11.60
C LEU A 14 8.66 6.22 -10.39
N LEU A 15 8.60 6.89 -9.24
CA LEU A 15 9.29 6.47 -8.01
C LEU A 15 8.78 5.12 -7.50
N VAL A 16 7.46 4.94 -7.45
CA VAL A 16 6.83 3.67 -7.03
C VAL A 16 7.17 2.55 -8.03
N GLY A 17 7.13 2.84 -9.34
CA GLY A 17 7.52 1.89 -10.38
C GLY A 17 8.98 1.43 -10.29
N MET A 18 9.91 2.36 -10.05
CA MET A 18 11.34 2.05 -9.91
C MET A 18 11.67 1.33 -8.61
N THR A 19 11.05 1.74 -7.50
CA THR A 19 11.34 1.14 -6.18
C THR A 19 10.68 -0.22 -5.99
N GLY A 20 9.58 -0.50 -6.70
CA GLY A 20 8.79 -1.71 -6.49
C GLY A 20 8.18 -1.79 -5.07
N MET A 21 8.31 -0.73 -4.27
CA MET A 21 7.65 -0.57 -2.98
C MET A 21 6.15 -0.49 -3.26
N GLY A 22 5.34 -1.33 -2.63
CA GLY A 22 3.89 -1.29 -2.84
C GLY A 22 3.31 0.10 -2.55
N GLY A 23 2.25 0.48 -3.28
CA GLY A 23 1.63 1.82 -3.23
C GLY A 23 1.47 2.38 -1.81
N GLY A 24 1.01 1.55 -0.87
CA GLY A 24 0.62 1.99 0.48
C GLY A 24 1.71 2.58 1.35
N SER A 25 2.98 2.36 1.00
CA SER A 25 4.11 2.93 1.75
C SER A 25 4.42 4.39 1.40
N LEU A 26 4.13 4.80 0.16
CA LEU A 26 4.54 6.10 -0.39
C LEU A 26 3.36 6.94 -0.87
N MET A 27 2.41 6.34 -1.59
CA MET A 27 1.32 7.09 -2.22
C MET A 27 0.24 7.48 -1.21
N THR A 28 -0.10 6.63 -0.24
CA THR A 28 -1.03 6.98 0.85
C THR A 28 -0.56 8.17 1.70
N PRO A 29 0.69 8.22 2.24
CA PRO A 29 1.13 9.39 2.99
C PRO A 29 1.25 10.65 2.13
N ILE A 30 1.62 10.54 0.85
CA ILE A 30 1.62 11.71 -0.04
C ILE A 30 0.19 12.27 -0.22
N LEU A 31 -0.82 11.42 -0.43
CA LEU A 31 -2.19 11.88 -0.59
C LEU A 31 -2.77 12.49 0.70
N VAL A 32 -2.43 11.92 1.86
CA VAL A 32 -2.92 12.41 3.16
C VAL A 32 -2.18 13.69 3.59
N PHE A 33 -0.84 13.67 3.61
CA PHE A 33 -0.05 14.80 4.13
C PHE A 33 0.12 15.95 3.13
N LEU A 34 0.21 15.69 1.82
CA LEU A 34 0.45 16.74 0.82
C LEU A 34 -0.86 17.29 0.24
N PHE A 35 -1.87 16.45 0.06
CA PHE A 35 -3.13 16.84 -0.58
C PHE A 35 -4.32 16.95 0.39
N GLY A 36 -4.16 16.57 1.67
CA GLY A 36 -5.21 16.71 2.68
C GLY A 36 -6.44 15.85 2.39
N ILE A 37 -6.29 14.77 1.63
CA ILE A 37 -7.40 13.88 1.27
C ILE A 37 -7.75 13.01 2.48
N PRO A 38 -9.05 12.78 2.77
CA PRO A 38 -9.47 11.89 3.84
C PRO A 38 -8.75 10.54 3.80
N PRO A 39 -8.18 10.05 4.93
CA PRO A 39 -7.40 8.81 4.97
C PRO A 39 -8.15 7.60 4.41
N THR A 40 -9.45 7.53 4.64
CA THR A 40 -10.36 6.50 4.14
C THR A 40 -10.30 6.39 2.60
N THR A 41 -10.48 7.52 1.91
CA THR A 41 -10.44 7.61 0.45
C THR A 41 -9.03 7.42 -0.09
N ALA A 42 -8.01 7.92 0.61
CA ALA A 42 -6.61 7.79 0.22
C ALA A 42 -6.14 6.32 0.26
N ILE A 43 -6.49 5.58 1.31
CA ILE A 43 -6.15 4.15 1.45
C ILE A 43 -6.82 3.33 0.34
N GLY A 44 -8.12 3.55 0.08
CA GLY A 44 -8.84 2.83 -0.96
C GLY A 44 -8.26 3.09 -2.36
N THR A 45 -7.97 4.35 -2.66
CA THR A 45 -7.39 4.77 -3.95
C THR A 45 -5.99 4.18 -4.15
N ASP A 46 -5.17 4.18 -3.10
CA ASP A 46 -3.83 3.59 -3.15
C ASP A 46 -3.84 2.08 -3.42
N ILE A 47 -4.74 1.32 -2.78
CA ILE A 47 -4.86 -0.12 -3.00
C ILE A 47 -5.18 -0.41 -4.47
N ALA A 48 -6.11 0.35 -5.07
CA ALA A 48 -6.45 0.22 -6.48
C ALA A 48 -5.26 0.54 -7.40
N HIS A 49 -4.52 1.62 -7.13
CA HIS A 49 -3.31 1.97 -7.88
C HIS A 49 -2.24 0.88 -7.74
N GLY A 50 -1.95 0.45 -6.51
CA GLY A 50 -0.99 -0.61 -6.22
C GLY A 50 -1.33 -1.92 -6.92
N ALA A 51 -2.61 -2.29 -7.00
CA ALA A 51 -3.07 -3.47 -7.73
C ALA A 51 -2.77 -3.36 -9.25
N ALA A 52 -2.99 -2.19 -9.85
CA ALA A 52 -2.66 -1.95 -11.26
C ALA A 52 -1.15 -2.11 -11.52
N PHE A 53 -0.30 -1.43 -10.75
CA PHE A 53 1.16 -1.53 -10.89
C PHE A 53 1.69 -2.95 -10.64
N LYS A 54 1.18 -3.64 -9.61
CA LYS A 54 1.55 -5.04 -9.33
C LYS A 54 1.15 -5.98 -10.46
N THR A 55 -0.01 -5.75 -11.10
CA THR A 55 -0.45 -6.56 -12.24
C THR A 55 0.49 -6.40 -13.43
N VAL A 56 0.88 -5.17 -13.76
CA VAL A 56 1.86 -4.88 -14.83
C VAL A 56 3.21 -5.52 -14.50
N GLY A 57 3.71 -5.34 -13.28
CA GLY A 57 4.97 -5.95 -12.83
C GLY A 57 4.94 -7.47 -12.84
N ALA A 58 3.80 -8.08 -12.47
CA ALA A 58 3.59 -9.52 -12.50
C ALA A 58 3.56 -10.07 -13.94
N VAL A 59 2.92 -9.38 -14.88
CA VAL A 59 2.94 -9.75 -16.31
C VAL A 59 4.36 -9.69 -16.85
N GLN A 60 5.11 -8.64 -16.53
CA GLN A 60 6.51 -8.51 -16.97
C GLN A 60 7.39 -9.62 -16.38
N HIS A 61 7.25 -9.93 -15.09
CA HIS A 61 7.99 -11.04 -14.46
C HIS A 61 7.59 -12.41 -15.01
N ARG A 62 6.31 -12.61 -15.38
CA ARG A 62 5.86 -13.83 -16.07
C ARG A 62 6.54 -14.00 -17.42
N ARG A 63 6.72 -12.92 -18.18
CA ARG A 63 7.44 -12.95 -19.47
C ARG A 63 8.93 -13.30 -19.31
N MET A 64 9.53 -12.96 -18.17
CA MET A 64 10.94 -13.29 -17.86
C MET A 64 11.16 -14.74 -17.35
N GLY A 65 10.11 -15.58 -17.29
CA GLY A 65 10.23 -17.01 -16.94
C GLY A 65 10.54 -17.33 -15.46
N ASN A 66 10.71 -16.32 -14.60
CA ASN A 66 11.13 -16.49 -13.20
C ASN A 66 9.97 -16.64 -12.19
N VAL A 67 8.74 -16.93 -12.64
CA VAL A 67 7.57 -16.95 -11.74
C VAL A 67 7.35 -18.33 -11.13
N ARG A 68 7.68 -18.44 -9.84
CA ARG A 68 7.36 -19.62 -9.02
C ARG A 68 5.89 -19.57 -8.60
N ALA A 69 5.00 -20.09 -9.46
CA ALA A 69 3.55 -20.08 -9.23
C ALA A 69 3.14 -20.71 -7.88
N ARG A 70 3.87 -21.74 -7.43
CA ARG A 70 3.64 -22.37 -6.12
C ARG A 70 3.83 -21.38 -4.97
N LEU A 71 4.93 -20.63 -4.95
CA LEU A 71 5.20 -19.63 -3.90
C LEU A 71 4.18 -18.49 -3.94
N ALA A 72 3.80 -18.03 -5.14
CA ALA A 72 2.74 -17.04 -5.31
C ALA A 72 1.41 -17.54 -4.74
N GLY A 73 1.06 -18.83 -4.93
CA GLY A 73 -0.13 -19.44 -4.34
C GLY A 73 -0.11 -19.40 -2.81
N TRP A 74 1.01 -19.75 -2.17
CA TRP A 74 1.15 -19.64 -0.71
C TRP A 74 1.03 -18.19 -0.21
N MET A 75 1.60 -17.23 -0.94
CA MET A 75 1.45 -15.80 -0.59
C MET A 75 0.02 -15.31 -0.77
N LEU A 76 -0.73 -15.80 -1.76
CA LEU A 76 -2.14 -15.48 -1.95
C LEU A 76 -2.99 -16.03 -0.81
N ILE A 77 -2.77 -17.27 -0.39
CA ILE A 77 -3.51 -17.88 0.73
C ILE A 77 -3.21 -17.15 2.05
N GLY A 78 -2.01 -16.62 2.25
CA GLY A 78 -1.70 -15.79 3.42
C GLY A 78 -2.32 -14.39 3.32
N SER A 79 -2.16 -13.71 2.19
CA SER A 79 -2.52 -12.29 2.05
C SER A 79 -4.02 -12.05 1.80
N ALA A 80 -4.69 -12.90 1.02
CA ALA A 80 -6.10 -12.72 0.67
C ALA A 80 -7.05 -12.76 1.87
N PRO A 81 -7.04 -13.79 2.75
CA PRO A 81 -7.92 -13.82 3.91
C PRO A 81 -7.55 -12.74 4.93
N THR A 82 -6.25 -12.46 5.14
CA THR A 82 -5.82 -11.39 6.04
C THR A 82 -6.26 -10.01 5.54
N SER A 83 -6.19 -9.76 4.23
CA SER A 83 -6.69 -8.51 3.64
C SER A 83 -8.21 -8.38 3.79
N LEU A 84 -8.97 -9.46 3.59
CA LEU A 84 -10.42 -9.45 3.77
C LEU A 84 -10.82 -9.22 5.23
N LEU A 85 -10.16 -9.88 6.17
CA LEU A 85 -10.35 -9.66 7.61
C LEU A 85 -9.97 -8.24 8.03
N GLY A 86 -8.90 -7.69 7.45
CA GLY A 86 -8.48 -6.30 7.66
C GLY A 86 -9.54 -5.29 7.19
N VAL A 87 -10.11 -5.49 6.00
CA VAL A 87 -11.20 -4.64 5.49
C VAL A 87 -12.47 -4.81 6.34
N TRP A 88 -12.83 -6.04 6.69
CA TRP A 88 -14.01 -6.31 7.51
C TRP A 88 -13.92 -5.65 8.89
N SER A 89 -12.77 -5.75 9.56
CA SER A 89 -12.51 -5.06 10.83
C SER A 89 -12.48 -3.54 10.68
N ALA A 90 -11.92 -3.00 9.59
CA ALA A 90 -11.93 -1.57 9.31
C ALA A 90 -13.35 -1.01 9.10
N VAL A 91 -14.22 -1.74 8.40
CA VAL A 91 -15.64 -1.37 8.21
C VAL A 91 -16.39 -1.39 9.54
N GLN A 92 -16.17 -2.43 10.36
CA GLN A 92 -16.82 -2.54 11.67
C GLN A 92 -16.43 -1.42 12.64
N ILE A 93 -15.19 -0.90 12.55
CA ILE A 93 -14.72 0.26 13.32
C ILE A 93 -15.34 1.56 12.77
N THR A 94 -15.47 1.67 11.45
CA THR A 94 -16.09 2.81 10.77
C THR A 94 -17.56 2.98 11.14
N ASP A 95 -18.30 1.88 11.32
CA ASP A 95 -19.73 1.92 11.68
C ASP A 95 -20.00 2.33 13.14
N ARG A 96 -18.98 2.31 14.03
CA ARG A 96 -19.14 2.63 15.46
C ARG A 96 -18.60 3.98 15.89
N TYR A 97 -17.64 4.55 15.16
CA TYR A 97 -17.10 5.88 15.41
C TYR A 97 -17.47 6.72 14.19
N GLY A 98 -18.40 7.67 14.28
CA GLY A 98 -18.77 8.50 13.13
C GLY A 98 -17.72 9.60 12.87
N ASP A 99 -17.49 10.46 13.85
CA ASP A 99 -16.66 11.67 13.69
C ASP A 99 -15.15 11.43 13.91
N GLY A 100 -14.76 10.23 14.38
CA GLY A 100 -13.35 9.89 14.70
C GLY A 100 -12.68 8.90 13.75
N VAL A 101 -13.35 8.47 12.67
CA VAL A 101 -12.80 7.45 11.74
C VAL A 101 -11.51 7.92 11.11
N GLU A 102 -11.47 9.17 10.69
CA GLU A 102 -10.32 9.74 9.98
C GLU A 102 -9.07 9.77 10.88
N ASP A 103 -9.23 10.17 12.14
CA ASP A 103 -8.15 10.14 13.13
C ASP A 103 -7.68 8.71 13.45
N VAL A 104 -8.62 7.77 13.57
CA VAL A 104 -8.30 6.36 13.82
C VAL A 104 -7.57 5.77 12.61
N MET A 105 -8.05 6.01 11.38
CA MET A 105 -7.42 5.54 10.16
C MET A 105 -6.04 6.18 9.95
N ALA A 106 -5.88 7.47 10.27
CA ALA A 106 -4.58 8.14 10.22
C ALA A 106 -3.59 7.53 11.23
N LYS A 107 -4.03 7.24 12.46
CA LYS A 107 -3.21 6.54 13.47
C LYS A 107 -2.86 5.12 13.05
N VAL A 108 -3.81 4.37 12.49
CA VAL A 108 -3.59 3.01 11.97
C VAL A 108 -2.61 3.05 10.80
N LEU A 109 -2.76 3.99 9.87
CA LEU A 109 -1.82 4.20 8.76
C LEU A 109 -0.41 4.50 9.28
N GLY A 110 -0.29 5.43 10.24
CA GLY A 110 0.98 5.78 10.87
C GLY A 110 1.63 4.57 11.57
N ALA A 111 0.85 3.82 12.35
CA ALA A 111 1.32 2.60 13.01
C ALA A 111 1.76 1.53 11.99
N ALA A 112 1.02 1.35 10.90
CA ALA A 112 1.35 0.40 9.84
C ALA A 112 2.66 0.79 9.12
N LEU A 113 2.86 2.09 8.85
CA LEU A 113 4.12 2.59 8.26
C LEU A 113 5.30 2.35 9.20
N LEU A 114 5.17 2.70 10.48
CA LEU A 114 6.23 2.45 11.48
C LEU A 114 6.55 0.96 11.63
N PHE A 115 5.54 0.10 11.65
CA PHE A 115 5.73 -1.35 11.72
C PHE A 115 6.42 -1.89 10.46
N GLY A 116 6.03 -1.39 9.28
CA GLY A 116 6.70 -1.71 8.01
C GLY A 116 8.17 -1.28 8.00
N THR A 117 8.46 -0.06 8.46
CA THR A 117 9.84 0.45 8.57
C THR A 117 10.66 -0.38 9.56
N ALA A 118 10.11 -0.70 10.74
CA ALA A 118 10.77 -1.54 11.72
C ALA A 118 11.09 -2.94 11.15
N GLY A 119 10.16 -3.53 10.38
CA GLY A 119 10.37 -4.79 9.68
C GLY A 119 11.47 -4.73 8.62
N LEU A 120 11.55 -3.64 7.86
CA LEU A 120 12.63 -3.41 6.88
C LEU A 120 13.99 -3.26 7.56
N ILE A 121 14.07 -2.50 8.66
CA ILE A 121 15.29 -2.34 9.46
C ILE A 121 15.72 -3.69 10.04
N ALA A 122 14.80 -4.44 10.64
CA ALA A 122 15.09 -5.77 11.18
C ALA A 122 15.62 -6.71 10.09
N LYS A 123 14.98 -6.74 8.91
CA LYS A 123 15.48 -7.50 7.75
C LYS A 123 16.86 -7.03 7.32
N SER A 124 17.11 -5.73 7.29
CA SER A 124 18.41 -5.16 6.93
C SER A 124 19.52 -5.59 7.90
N LEU A 125 19.21 -5.67 9.20
CA LEU A 125 20.15 -6.14 10.23
C LEU A 125 20.42 -7.66 10.11
N ILE A 126 19.39 -8.45 9.79
CA ILE A 126 19.50 -9.92 9.66
C ILE A 126 20.24 -10.32 8.37
N GLN A 127 20.06 -9.60 7.26
CA GLN A 127 20.73 -9.88 5.98
C GLN A 127 22.19 -9.38 5.90
N THR A 128 22.70 -8.73 6.94
CA THR A 128 24.10 -8.25 7.00
C THR A 128 25.08 -9.32 7.53
N LYS A 129 24.64 -10.58 7.68
CA LYS A 129 25.50 -11.76 7.92
C LYS A 129 25.44 -12.72 6.75
#